data_AF-A0A969NH23-F1
#
_entry.id   AF-A0A969NH23-F1
#
_cell.length_a   1.000
_cell.length_b   1.000
_cell.length_c   1.000
_cell.angle_alpha   90.00
_cell.angle_beta   90.00
_cell.angle_gamma   90.00
#
_symmetry.space_group_name_H-M   'P 1'
#
loop_
_entity.id
_entity.type
_entity.pdbx_description
1 polymer ?
#
loop_
_entity_poly.entity_id
_entity_poly.type
_entity_poly.pdbx_seq_one_letter_code
_entity_poly.pdbx_strand_id
1 'polypeptide(L)' 'MESHIEIALASIQCFANDGTLDMGELNFLLGLALRDNKVDDDEKRVLGNIFKQVKQNEVRPNVWERIQETKKKYGI' A
#
# COMPACT_ATOMS: atom_id res chain seq x y z
N MET A 1 -10.45 15.84 3.56
CA MET A 1 -10.52 14.61 2.74
C MET A 1 -9.80 13.55 3.55
N GLU A 2 -10.44 12.42 3.85
CA GLU A 2 -9.85 11.40 4.72
C GLU A 2 -8.75 10.63 3.97
N SER A 3 -7.59 10.43 4.61
CA SER A 3 -6.39 9.82 4.01
C SER A 3 -6.68 8.44 3.39
N HIS A 4 -7.58 7.65 3.99
CA HIS A 4 -7.97 6.33 3.46
C HIS A 4 -8.66 6.37 2.09
N ILE A 5 -9.42 7.43 1.77
CA ILE A 5 -10.04 7.61 0.45
C ILE A 5 -8.97 7.96 -0.58
N GLU A 6 -8.02 8.82 -0.21
CA GLU A 6 -6.89 9.20 -1.08
C GLU A 6 -6.03 7.96 -1.41
N ILE A 7 -5.74 7.11 -0.42
CA ILE A 7 -5.00 5.85 -0.62
C ILE A 7 -5.78 4.91 -1.55
N ALA A 8 -7.09 4.75 -1.34
CA ALA A 8 -7.91 3.88 -2.18
C ALA A 8 -7.90 4.36 -3.64
N LEU A 9 -8.09 5.66 -3.87
CA LEU A 9 -8.06 6.24 -5.21
C LEU A 9 -6.66 6.12 -5.87
N ALA A 10 -5.60 6.40 -5.11
CA ALA A 10 -4.22 6.26 -5.57
C ALA A 10 -3.90 4.81 -5.94
N SER A 11 -4.39 3.84 -5.18
CA SER A 11 -4.14 2.43 -5.45
C SER A 11 -4.69 1.96 -6.80
N ILE A 12 -5.84 2.49 -7.22
CA ILE A 12 -6.43 2.21 -8.53
C ILE A 12 -5.46 2.66 -9.63
N GLN A 13 -4.82 3.82 -9.46
CA GLN A 13 -3.88 4.35 -10.45
C GLN A 13 -2.58 3.54 -10.52
N CYS A 14 -2.07 3.08 -9.38
CA CYS A 14 -0.90 2.20 -9.33
C CYS A 14 -1.16 0.90 -10.10
N PHE A 15 -2.24 0.18 -9.76
CA PHE A 15 -2.57 -1.07 -10.46
C PHE A 15 -3.01 -0.87 -11.92
N ALA A 16 -3.51 0.31 -12.30
CA ALA A 16 -3.91 0.58 -13.68
C ALA A 16 -2.73 0.81 -14.63
N ASN A 17 -1.54 1.14 -14.10
CA ASN A 17 -0.38 1.49 -14.93
C ASN A 17 0.32 0.26 -15.51
N ASP A 18 0.68 -0.71 -14.67
CA ASP A 18 1.41 -1.93 -15.09
C ASP A 18 0.80 -3.23 -14.56
N GLY A 19 -0.34 -3.16 -13.85
CA GLY A 19 -1.02 -4.31 -13.27
C GLY A 19 -0.33 -4.88 -12.03
N THR A 20 0.76 -4.28 -11.57
CA THR A 20 1.51 -4.72 -10.39
C THR A 20 1.77 -3.54 -9.44
N LEU A 21 2.63 -3.75 -8.44
CA LEU A 21 3.05 -2.73 -7.50
C LEU A 21 4.57 -2.63 -7.53
N ASP A 22 5.09 -1.45 -7.83
CA ASP A 22 6.53 -1.18 -7.73
C ASP A 22 6.91 -0.48 -6.41
N MET A 23 8.22 -0.28 -6.21
CA MET A 23 8.74 0.34 -4.98
C MET A 23 8.34 1.82 -4.87
N GLY A 24 8.27 2.55 -5.98
CA GLY A 24 7.85 3.94 -6.02
C GLY A 24 6.37 4.09 -5.65
N GLU A 25 5.52 3.25 -6.23
CA GLU A 25 4.08 3.20 -5.96
C GLU A 25 3.80 2.79 -4.52
N LEU A 26 4.47 1.75 -4.02
CA LEU A 26 4.37 1.36 -2.62
C LEU A 26 4.77 2.51 -1.69
N ASN A 27 5.88 3.18 -1.95
CA ASN A 27 6.32 4.32 -1.15
C ASN A 27 5.35 5.51 -1.24
N PHE A 28 4.72 5.72 -2.39
CA PHE A 28 3.70 6.75 -2.57
C PHE A 28 2.47 6.45 -1.71
N LEU A 29 1.93 5.23 -1.77
CA LEU A 29 0.80 4.79 -0.94
C LEU A 29 1.11 4.89 0.56
N LEU A 30 2.31 4.47 0.96
CA LEU A 30 2.77 4.62 2.35
C LEU A 30 2.95 6.08 2.74
N GLY A 31 3.42 6.94 1.84
CA GLY A 31 3.54 8.37 2.08
C GLY A 31 2.18 9.03 2.34
N LEU A 32 1.14 8.60 1.63
CA LEU A 32 -0.24 9.04 1.88
C LEU A 32 -0.74 8.56 3.25
N ALA A 33 -0.53 7.28 3.58
CA ALA A 33 -0.94 6.67 4.86
C ALA A 33 -0.14 7.13 6.09
N LEU A 34 1.04 7.74 5.87
CA LEU A 34 1.91 8.21 6.96
C LEU A 34 1.95 9.73 7.06
N ARG A 35 1.14 10.43 6.25
CA ARG A 35 1.16 11.90 6.18
C ARG A 35 0.80 12.56 7.51
N ASP A 36 -0.08 11.94 8.28
CA ASP A 36 -0.56 12.41 9.59
C ASP A 36 0.15 11.71 10.77
N ASN A 37 1.24 10.96 10.50
CA ASN A 37 1.98 10.15 11.46
C ASN A 37 1.13 9.10 12.22
N LYS A 38 -0.06 8.75 11.73
CA LYS A 38 -0.93 7.78 12.41
C LYS A 38 -1.66 6.92 11.41
N VAL A 39 -1.17 5.69 11.19
CA VAL A 39 -1.92 4.67 10.44
C VAL A 39 -3.10 4.19 11.28
N ASP A 40 -4.29 4.71 11.01
CA ASP A 40 -5.53 4.32 11.70
C ASP A 40 -6.13 3.02 11.13
N ASP A 41 -7.25 2.58 11.70
CA ASP A 41 -7.85 1.30 11.32
C ASP A 41 -8.46 1.32 9.91
N ASP A 42 -8.87 2.48 9.40
CA ASP A 42 -9.36 2.61 8.03
C ASP A 42 -8.22 2.55 7.03
N GLU A 43 -7.09 3.20 7.32
CA GLU A 43 -5.90 3.13 6.48
C GLU A 43 -5.30 1.72 6.47
N LYS A 44 -5.23 1.05 7.63
CA LYS A 44 -4.84 -0.37 7.70
C LYS A 44 -5.75 -1.24 6.85
N ARG A 45 -7.07 -1.00 6.89
CA ARG A 45 -8.04 -1.76 6.10
C ARG A 45 -7.81 -1.57 4.61
N VAL A 46 -7.57 -0.34 4.16
CA VAL A 46 -7.30 -0.03 2.75
C VAL A 46 -5.96 -0.63 2.31
N LEU A 47 -4.88 -0.41 3.06
CA LEU A 47 -3.55 -0.99 2.77
C LEU A 47 -3.60 -2.52 2.77
N GLY A 48 -4.31 -3.13 3.71
CA GLY A 48 -4.51 -4.58 3.77
C GLY A 48 -5.25 -5.12 2.55
N ASN A 49 -6.27 -4.41 2.06
CA ASN A 49 -6.96 -4.80 0.82
C ASN A 49 -6.05 -4.70 -0.40
N ILE A 50 -5.25 -3.64 -0.50
CA ILE A 50 -4.24 -3.46 -1.56
C ILE A 50 -3.24 -4.63 -1.52
N PHE A 51 -2.65 -4.91 -0.36
CA PHE A 51 -1.65 -5.97 -0.21
C PHE A 51 -2.21 -7.40 -0.38
N LYS A 52 -3.54 -7.58 -0.37
CA LYS A 52 -4.18 -8.86 -0.72
C LYS A 52 -4.29 -9.07 -2.23
N GLN A 53 -4.32 -8.00 -3.01
CA GLN A 53 -4.34 -8.07 -4.48
C GLN A 53 -2.95 -8.34 -5.04
N VAL A 54 -1.90 -7.89 -4.35
CA VAL A 54 -0.50 -8.12 -4.75
C VAL A 54 -0.06 -9.55 -4.46
N LYS A 55 0.42 -10.27 -5.48
CA LYS A 55 1.05 -11.59 -5.31
C LYS A 55 2.57 -11.49 -5.32
N GLN A 56 3.23 -12.34 -4.53
CA GLN A 56 4.69 -12.39 -4.43
C GLN A 56 5.39 -12.62 -5.79
N ASN A 57 4.76 -13.36 -6.70
CA ASN A 57 5.29 -13.66 -8.02
C ASN A 57 5.04 -12.55 -9.07
N GLU A 58 4.22 -11.55 -8.74
CA GLU A 58 3.88 -10.43 -9.62
C GLU A 58 4.73 -9.19 -9.32
N VAL A 59 5.40 -9.14 -8.17
CA VAL A 59 6.28 -8.04 -7.75
C VAL A 59 7.73 -8.46 -7.60
N ARG A 60 8.63 -7.48 -7.61
CA ARG A 60 10.05 -7.72 -7.31
C ARG A 60 10.22 -8.15 -5.83
N PRO A 61 11.22 -9.00 -5.51
CA PRO A 61 11.43 -9.49 -4.15
C PRO A 61 11.56 -8.38 -3.09
N ASN A 62 12.23 -7.27 -3.41
CA ASN A 62 12.38 -6.13 -2.51
C ASN A 62 11.05 -5.40 -2.21
N VAL A 63 10.14 -5.33 -3.18
CA VAL A 63 8.80 -4.76 -2.97
C VAL A 63 7.99 -5.69 -2.07
N TRP A 64 8.07 -7.01 -2.32
CA TRP A 64 7.41 -7.99 -1.47
C TRP A 64 7.90 -7.92 -0.02
N GLU A 65 9.21 -7.88 0.20
CA GLU A 65 9.80 -7.71 1.53
C GLU A 65 9.27 -6.45 2.21
N ARG A 66 9.22 -5.32 1.49
CA ARG A 66 8.70 -4.07 2.03
C ARG A 66 7.22 -4.14 2.43
N ILE A 67 6.40 -4.85 1.67
CA ILE A 67 4.99 -5.12 2.01
C ILE A 67 4.92 -5.90 3.33
N GLN A 68 5.73 -6.95 3.48
CA GLN A 68 5.76 -7.77 4.70
C GLN A 68 6.25 -6.97 5.92
N GLU A 69 7.28 -6.15 5.76
CA GLU A 69 7.74 -5.23 6.81
C GLU A 69 6.64 -4.27 7.26
N THR A 70 5.92 -3.70 6.30
CA THR A 70 4.81 -2.77 6.55
C THR A 70 3.69 -3.46 7.30
N LYS A 71 3.28 -4.66 6.87
CA LYS A 71 2.26 -5.47 7.54
C LYS A 71 2.63 -5.73 9.00
N LYS A 72 3.88 -6.16 9.23
CA LYS A 72 4.39 -6.42 10.58
C LYS A 72 4.47 -5.16 11.43
N LYS A 73 4.88 -4.03 10.86
CA LYS A 73 5.05 -2.75 11.57
C LYS A 73 3.72 -2.16 12.04
N TYR A 74 2.68 -2.25 11.21
CA TYR A 74 1.38 -1.61 11.46
C TYR A 74 0.27 -2.58 11.87
N GLY A 75 0.54 -3.88 11.92
CA GLY A 75 -0.42 -4.91 12.31
C GLY A 75 -1.53 -5.13 11.28
N ILE A 76 -1.15 -5.15 9.99
CA ILE A 76 -2.06 -5.36 8.83
C ILE A 76 -2.07 -6.84 8.42
#